data_AF-A0ABD2IXL3-F1
#
_entry.id   AF-A0ABD2IXL3-F1
#
_cell.length_a   1.000
_cell.length_b   1.000
_cell.length_c   1.000
_cell.angle_alpha   90.00
_cell.angle_beta   90.00
_cell.angle_gamma   90.00
#
_symmetry.space_group_name_H-M   'P 1'
#
loop_
_entity.id
_entity.type
_entity.pdbx_description
1 polymer ?
#
loop_
_entity_poly.entity_id
_entity_poly.type
_entity_poly.pdbx_seq_one_letter_code
_entity_poly.pdbx_strand_id
1 'polypeptide(L)'
;MASDGQALAKWLFTSRPDNMPKMFKCWLHWDDGNWPLKIDAFKAAFASASSAVNFIVVIWFFPPPFADSVVLFDLINELTREQLALKSINNNSHRFLLIRCPIARDESKWAKWEEEAIDWEFFDQWNKIDIHIYNDDEIGDGLLDATPGPSDQQQK
;
A
#
# COMPACT_ATOMS: atom_id res chain seq x y z
N MET A 1 18.78 -8.23 11.43
CA MET A 1 17.46 -7.91 11.99
C MET A 1 16.63 -7.38 10.84
N ALA A 2 15.40 -7.84 10.65
CA ALA A 2 14.51 -7.23 9.66
C ALA A 2 14.06 -5.88 10.22
N SER A 3 14.09 -4.81 9.43
CA SER A 3 13.46 -3.55 9.84
C SER A 3 11.95 -3.70 9.91
N ASP A 4 11.27 -2.83 10.65
CA ASP A 4 9.82 -2.85 10.77
C ASP A 4 9.13 -2.72 9.39
N GLY A 5 9.74 -1.97 8.46
CA GLY A 5 9.31 -1.87 7.08
C GLY A 5 9.41 -3.21 6.31
N GLN A 6 10.48 -3.97 6.48
CA GLN A 6 10.65 -5.28 5.82
C GLN A 6 9.64 -6.31 6.34
N ALA A 7 9.33 -6.26 7.65
CA ALA A 7 8.30 -7.11 8.24
C ALA A 7 6.91 -6.75 7.69
N LEU A 8 6.61 -5.45 7.58
CA LEU A 8 5.35 -4.96 7.02
C LEU A 8 5.19 -5.35 5.56
N ALA A 9 6.23 -5.22 4.74
CA ALA A 9 6.18 -5.65 3.35
C ALA A 9 5.93 -7.15 3.22
N LYS A 10 6.65 -7.99 3.96
CA LYS A 10 6.38 -9.44 3.97
C LYS A 10 4.95 -9.76 4.37
N TRP A 11 4.41 -9.05 5.36
CA TRP A 11 3.02 -9.20 5.76
C TRP A 11 2.06 -8.76 4.64
N LEU A 12 2.32 -7.63 3.98
CA LEU A 12 1.54 -7.14 2.84
C LEU A 12 1.50 -8.13 1.68
N PHE A 13 2.63 -8.74 1.34
CA PHE A 13 2.74 -9.70 0.23
C PHE A 13 2.34 -11.14 0.59
N THR A 14 1.78 -11.37 1.78
CA THR A 14 1.22 -12.69 2.17
C THR A 14 -0.29 -12.71 1.96
N SER A 15 -0.85 -13.56 1.11
CA SER A 15 -2.31 -13.61 0.91
C SER A 15 -3.08 -13.94 2.20
N ARG A 16 -4.26 -13.34 2.39
CA ARG A 16 -5.16 -13.76 3.47
C ARG A 16 -6.03 -14.93 2.99
N PRO A 17 -6.27 -15.95 3.83
CA PRO A 17 -7.14 -17.08 3.49
C PRO A 17 -8.60 -16.68 3.20
N ASP A 18 -9.08 -15.58 3.77
CA ASP A 18 -10.46 -15.09 3.66
C ASP A 18 -10.73 -14.24 2.41
N ASN A 19 -9.69 -14.02 1.58
CA ASN A 19 -9.72 -13.15 0.40
C ASN A 19 -10.19 -11.71 0.69
N MET A 20 -10.13 -11.27 1.96
CA MET A 20 -10.41 -9.89 2.34
C MET A 20 -9.14 -9.04 2.19
N PRO A 21 -9.27 -7.76 1.79
CA PRO A 21 -8.13 -6.87 1.76
C PRO A 21 -7.56 -6.71 3.18
N LYS A 22 -6.23 -6.66 3.29
CA LYS A 22 -5.62 -6.11 4.50
C LYS A 22 -5.88 -4.62 4.54
N MET A 23 -6.35 -4.12 5.67
CA MET A 23 -6.63 -2.70 5.86
C MET A 23 -5.80 -2.16 7.00
N PHE A 24 -5.02 -1.11 6.77
CA PHE A 24 -4.24 -0.45 7.81
C PHE A 24 -3.94 1.01 7.47
N LYS A 25 -3.48 1.75 8.48
CA LYS A 25 -3.10 3.16 8.36
C LYS A 25 -1.59 3.30 8.47
N CYS A 26 -1.05 4.16 7.63
CA CYS A 26 0.38 4.42 7.58
C CYS A 26 0.62 5.92 7.65
N TRP A 27 1.33 6.36 8.68
CA TRP A 27 1.84 7.73 8.77
C TRP A 27 3.23 7.75 8.18
N LEU A 28 3.40 8.56 7.14
CA LEU A 28 4.66 8.73 6.44
C LEU A 28 5.16 10.15 6.61
N HIS A 29 6.44 10.28 6.91
CA HIS A 29 7.11 11.55 6.77
C HIS A 29 7.14 11.95 5.29
N TRP A 30 6.74 13.18 4.97
CA TRP A 30 6.86 13.68 3.59
C TRP A 30 8.31 14.12 3.32
N ASP A 31 8.93 13.45 2.36
CA ASP A 31 10.24 13.78 1.80
C ASP A 31 10.09 13.86 0.28
N ASP A 32 10.21 15.08 -0.25
CA ASP A 32 10.04 15.39 -1.67
C ASP A 32 11.12 14.77 -2.57
N GLY A 33 12.32 14.52 -2.03
CA GLY A 33 13.41 13.88 -2.75
C GLY A 33 13.26 12.36 -2.83
N ASN A 34 12.66 11.74 -1.83
CA ASN A 34 12.68 10.29 -1.67
C ASN A 34 11.36 9.61 -2.07
N TRP A 35 10.23 10.29 -1.94
CA TRP A 35 8.91 9.75 -2.32
C TRP A 35 8.85 9.24 -3.77
N PRO A 36 9.32 9.98 -4.80
CA PRO A 36 9.29 9.50 -6.19
C PRO A 36 10.08 8.22 -6.40
N LEU A 37 11.25 8.08 -5.76
CA LEU A 37 12.09 6.89 -5.87
C LEU A 37 11.42 5.68 -5.23
N LYS A 38 10.91 5.86 -4.01
CA LYS A 38 10.20 4.82 -3.25
C LYS A 38 8.95 4.35 -3.99
N ILE A 39 8.14 5.27 -4.52
CA ILE A 39 6.92 4.89 -5.22
C ILE A 39 7.22 4.16 -6.53
N ASP A 40 8.28 4.55 -7.26
CA ASP A 40 8.66 3.86 -8.49
C ASP A 40 9.24 2.46 -8.23
N ALA A 41 10.03 2.29 -7.16
CA ALA A 41 10.46 0.97 -6.69
C ALA A 41 9.26 0.08 -6.35
N PHE A 42 8.26 0.62 -5.66
CA PHE A 42 7.03 -0.09 -5.32
C PHE A 42 6.20 -0.48 -6.54
N LYS A 43 6.05 0.42 -7.52
CA LYS A 43 5.41 0.12 -8.81
C LYS A 43 6.14 -0.99 -9.56
N ALA A 44 7.47 -0.97 -9.57
CA ALA A 44 8.29 -2.01 -10.20
C ALA A 44 8.11 -3.36 -9.48
N ALA A 45 8.10 -3.36 -8.14
CA ALA A 45 7.82 -4.56 -7.34
C ALA A 45 6.44 -5.14 -7.64
N PHE A 46 5.41 -4.29 -7.75
CA PHE A 46 4.06 -4.71 -8.16
C PHE A 46 4.04 -5.30 -9.57
N ALA A 47 4.68 -4.67 -10.55
CA ALA A 47 4.76 -5.16 -11.92
C ALA A 47 5.48 -6.52 -12.02
N SER A 48 6.47 -6.76 -11.16
CA SER A 48 7.22 -8.03 -11.09
C SER A 48 6.54 -9.12 -10.25
N ALA A 49 5.46 -8.81 -9.54
CA ALA A 49 4.81 -9.74 -8.64
C ALA A 49 4.19 -10.92 -9.40
N SER A 50 4.37 -12.13 -8.85
CA SER A 50 3.85 -13.40 -9.38
C SER A 50 2.67 -13.94 -8.55
N SER A 51 2.38 -13.35 -7.41
CA SER A 51 1.31 -13.74 -6.50
C SER A 51 0.30 -12.61 -6.32
N ALA A 52 -0.98 -13.00 -6.26
CA ALA A 52 -2.08 -12.09 -6.00
C ALA A 52 -2.22 -11.81 -4.50
N VAL A 53 -2.31 -10.52 -4.13
CA VAL A 53 -2.57 -10.03 -2.78
C VAL A 53 -3.45 -8.78 -2.81
N ASN A 54 -4.37 -8.69 -1.84
CA ASN A 54 -5.31 -7.60 -1.73
C ASN A 54 -5.03 -6.76 -0.49
N PHE A 55 -4.98 -5.43 -0.65
CA PHE A 55 -4.88 -4.50 0.47
C PHE A 55 -5.46 -3.13 0.14
N ILE A 56 -5.83 -2.41 1.19
CA ILE A 56 -6.21 -1.00 1.18
C ILE A 56 -5.39 -0.33 2.27
N VAL A 57 -4.57 0.65 1.90
CA VAL A 57 -3.76 1.41 2.85
C VAL A 57 -4.18 2.86 2.80
N VAL A 58 -4.47 3.43 3.96
CA VAL A 58 -4.68 4.87 4.12
C VAL A 58 -3.34 5.49 4.51
N ILE A 59 -2.79 6.31 3.64
CA ILE A 59 -1.52 6.99 3.83
C ILE A 59 -1.79 8.41 4.30
N TRP A 60 -1.15 8.78 5.41
CA TRP A 60 -1.18 10.09 6.02
C TRP A 60 0.21 10.70 5.96
N PHE A 61 0.36 11.81 5.26
CA PHE A 61 1.64 12.51 5.19
C PHE A 61 1.77 13.57 6.29
N PHE A 62 2.94 13.62 6.92
CA PHE A 62 3.32 14.67 7.85
C PHE A 62 4.79 15.09 7.65
N PRO A 63 5.10 16.35 7.30
CA PRO A 63 4.15 17.41 6.97
C PRO A 63 3.35 17.09 5.69
N PRO A 64 2.25 17.81 5.41
CA PRO A 64 1.52 17.64 4.16
C PRO A 64 2.42 17.92 2.94
N PRO A 65 2.30 17.12 1.86
CA PRO A 65 2.97 17.43 0.60
C PRO A 65 2.52 18.77 0.04
N PHE A 66 3.38 19.39 -0.77
CA PHE A 66 2.97 20.54 -1.58
C PHE A 66 1.86 20.14 -2.55
N ALA A 67 0.98 21.07 -2.88
CA ALA A 67 -0.03 20.84 -3.92
C ALA A 67 0.64 20.31 -5.19
N ASP A 68 0.07 19.27 -5.79
CA ASP A 68 0.53 18.60 -7.01
C ASP A 68 1.87 17.82 -6.90
N SER A 69 2.48 17.73 -5.72
CA SER A 69 3.73 16.96 -5.55
C SER A 69 3.54 15.44 -5.45
N VAL A 70 2.33 14.96 -5.15
CA VAL A 70 1.99 13.53 -5.17
C VAL A 70 1.34 13.18 -6.50
N VAL A 71 2.03 12.34 -7.28
CA VAL A 71 1.51 11.82 -8.55
C VAL A 71 0.60 10.62 -8.28
N LEU A 72 -0.69 10.78 -8.55
CA LEU A 72 -1.68 9.70 -8.54
C LEU A 72 -1.44 8.75 -9.73
N PHE A 73 -1.76 7.47 -9.57
CA PHE A 73 -1.57 6.49 -10.63
C PHE A 73 -2.52 5.32 -10.53
N ASP A 74 -2.60 4.58 -11.62
CA ASP A 74 -3.33 3.33 -11.78
C ASP A 74 -2.50 2.40 -12.65
N LEU A 75 -2.17 1.22 -12.14
CA LEU A 75 -1.33 0.22 -12.81
C LEU A 75 -2.03 -1.12 -12.83
N ILE A 76 -1.88 -1.84 -13.94
CA ILE A 76 -2.42 -3.17 -14.12
C ILE A 76 -1.26 -4.16 -14.19
N ASN A 77 -1.35 -5.24 -13.42
CA ASN A 77 -0.53 -6.42 -13.58
C ASN A 77 -1.37 -7.51 -14.24
N GLU A 78 -1.15 -7.75 -15.54
CA GLU A 78 -1.89 -8.75 -16.32
C GLU A 78 -1.60 -10.20 -15.87
N LEU A 79 -0.41 -10.44 -15.31
CA LEU A 79 0.01 -11.77 -14.85
C LEU A 79 -0.79 -12.19 -13.61
N THR A 80 -0.90 -11.30 -12.61
CA THR A 80 -1.70 -11.57 -11.39
C THR A 80 -3.18 -11.23 -11.56
N ARG A 81 -3.54 -10.53 -12.64
CA ARG A 81 -4.87 -9.95 -12.89
C ARG A 81 -5.30 -8.99 -11.79
N GLU A 82 -4.37 -8.16 -11.36
CA GLU A 82 -4.57 -7.17 -10.30
C GLU A 82 -4.34 -5.75 -10.80
N GLN A 83 -4.85 -4.82 -10.03
CA GLN A 83 -4.71 -3.39 -10.20
C GLN A 83 -4.06 -2.82 -8.94
N LEU A 84 -3.18 -1.85 -9.12
CA LEU A 84 -2.61 -1.02 -8.05
C LEU A 84 -2.90 0.44 -8.35
N ALA A 85 -3.61 1.12 -7.46
CA ALA A 85 -3.97 2.52 -7.62
C ALA A 85 -3.63 3.35 -6.38
N LEU A 86 -3.12 4.56 -6.61
CA LEU A 86 -3.00 5.60 -5.59
C LEU A 86 -4.02 6.71 -5.90
N LYS A 87 -4.95 6.93 -4.98
CA LYS A 87 -6.04 7.90 -5.10
C LYS A 87 -5.94 8.96 -3.98
N SER A 88 -6.32 10.20 -4.27
CA SER A 88 -6.50 11.22 -3.22
C SER A 88 -7.80 10.97 -2.46
N ILE A 89 -7.79 11.13 -1.13
CA ILE A 89 -8.99 11.07 -0.30
C ILE A 89 -9.44 12.51 -0.05
N ASN A 90 -10.52 12.93 -0.71
CA ASN A 90 -11.09 14.28 -0.66
C ASN A 90 -10.13 15.39 -1.16
N ASN A 91 -10.53 16.66 -1.00
CA ASN A 91 -9.69 17.85 -1.23
C ASN A 91 -8.60 18.06 -0.16
N ASN A 92 -8.23 17.00 0.57
CA ASN A 92 -7.32 17.09 1.69
C ASN A 92 -5.93 16.66 1.26
N SER A 93 -4.98 17.61 1.22
CA SER A 93 -3.66 17.39 0.61
C SER A 93 -2.75 16.39 1.35
N HIS A 94 -3.14 15.88 2.51
CA HIS A 94 -2.31 14.97 3.31
C HIS A 94 -2.79 13.52 3.36
N ARG A 95 -3.87 13.14 2.65
CA ARG A 95 -4.45 11.79 2.73
C ARG A 95 -4.61 11.13 1.38
N PHE A 96 -4.11 9.90 1.28
CA PHE A 96 -4.14 9.12 0.05
C PHE A 96 -4.55 7.67 0.34
N LEU A 97 -5.21 7.04 -0.63
CA LEU A 97 -5.64 5.65 -0.58
C LEU A 97 -4.80 4.86 -1.58
N LEU A 98 -3.98 3.93 -1.08
CA LEU A 98 -3.24 2.98 -1.90
C LEU A 98 -3.96 1.65 -1.89
N ILE A 99 -4.46 1.23 -3.06
CA ILE A 99 -5.31 0.05 -3.22
C ILE A 99 -4.60 -0.93 -4.14
N ARG A 100 -4.47 -2.18 -3.70
CA ARG A 100 -4.17 -3.32 -4.59
C ARG A 100 -5.34 -4.29 -4.55
N CYS A 101 -5.92 -4.58 -5.71
CA CYS A 101 -7.14 -5.37 -5.82
C CYS A 101 -7.18 -6.23 -7.10
N PRO A 102 -8.01 -7.27 -7.16
CA PRO A 102 -8.25 -8.00 -8.40
C PRO A 102 -8.95 -7.09 -9.43
N ILE A 103 -8.65 -7.25 -10.71
CA ILE A 103 -9.33 -6.52 -11.80
C ILE A 103 -10.80 -6.94 -11.88
N ALA A 104 -11.06 -8.24 -11.78
CA ALA A 104 -12.42 -8.78 -11.71
C ALA A 104 -12.89 -8.73 -10.25
N ARG A 105 -13.35 -7.56 -9.80
CA ARG A 105 -13.85 -7.34 -8.44
C ARG A 105 -15.31 -6.91 -8.40
N ASP A 106 -15.97 -7.21 -7.29
CA ASP A 106 -17.29 -6.66 -6.98
C ASP A 106 -17.12 -5.21 -6.54
N GLU A 107 -17.37 -4.27 -7.44
CA GLU A 107 -17.25 -2.83 -7.17
C GLU A 107 -18.13 -2.36 -6.01
N SER A 108 -19.30 -2.98 -5.78
CA SER A 108 -20.16 -2.61 -4.66
C SER A 108 -19.55 -3.04 -3.32
N LYS A 109 -18.90 -4.21 -3.30
CA LYS A 109 -18.17 -4.69 -2.13
C LYS A 109 -16.92 -3.87 -1.87
N TRP A 110 -16.16 -3.55 -2.92
CA TRP A 110 -14.94 -2.75 -2.80
C TRP A 110 -15.23 -1.30 -2.42
N ALA A 111 -16.28 -0.69 -2.95
CA ALA A 111 -16.72 0.64 -2.54
C ALA A 111 -16.99 0.69 -1.03
N LYS A 112 -17.63 -0.34 -0.46
CA LYS A 112 -17.85 -0.43 0.99
C LYS A 112 -16.55 -0.56 1.78
N TRP A 113 -15.57 -1.30 1.29
CA TRP A 113 -14.27 -1.42 1.94
C TRP A 113 -13.41 -0.15 1.81
N GLU A 114 -13.47 0.54 0.67
CA GLU A 114 -12.82 1.83 0.45
C GLU A 114 -13.46 2.90 1.37
N GLU A 115 -14.79 2.96 1.44
CA GLU A 115 -15.55 3.81 2.37
C GLU A 115 -15.22 3.46 3.81
N GLU A 116 -15.26 2.18 4.19
CA GLU A 116 -14.91 1.71 5.52
C GLU A 116 -13.49 2.11 5.90
N ALA A 117 -12.50 1.99 5.01
CA ALA A 117 -11.12 2.40 5.28
C ALA A 117 -10.99 3.91 5.52
N ILE A 118 -11.78 4.73 4.81
CA ILE A 118 -11.84 6.19 4.98
C ILE A 118 -12.59 6.55 6.27
N ASP A 119 -13.75 5.96 6.52
CA ASP A 119 -14.59 6.19 7.70
C ASP A 119 -14.03 5.59 8.98
N TRP A 120 -13.14 4.60 8.87
CA TRP A 120 -12.27 4.13 9.96
C TRP A 120 -11.43 5.27 10.58
N GLU A 121 -11.40 6.47 9.99
CA GLU A 121 -10.92 7.72 10.61
C GLU A 121 -11.81 8.29 11.71
N PHE A 122 -13.08 7.91 11.78
CA PHE A 122 -14.08 8.51 12.67
C PHE A 122 -14.61 7.60 13.78
N PHE A 123 -14.46 6.26 13.70
CA PHE A 123 -14.98 5.33 14.72
C PHE A 123 -13.96 4.29 15.20
N ASP A 124 -13.86 4.13 16.53
CA ASP A 124 -12.99 3.17 17.22
C ASP A 124 -13.53 1.73 17.16
N GLN A 125 -12.98 0.83 16.33
CA GLN A 125 -13.14 -0.63 16.50
C GLN A 125 -11.90 -1.50 16.09
N TRP A 126 -11.35 -2.16 17.10
CA TRP A 126 -10.81 -3.53 17.30
C TRP A 126 -9.92 -4.27 16.26
N ASN A 127 -9.61 -3.75 15.08
CA ASN A 127 -8.56 -4.29 14.18
C ASN A 127 -7.76 -3.20 13.44
N LYS A 128 -7.54 -2.06 14.10
CA LYS A 128 -6.73 -0.96 13.57
C LYS A 128 -5.24 -1.27 13.74
N ILE A 129 -4.54 -1.47 12.63
CA ILE A 129 -3.07 -1.44 12.62
C ILE A 129 -2.66 -0.01 12.24
N ASP A 130 -2.07 0.71 13.19
CA ASP A 130 -1.57 2.07 13.03
C ASP A 130 -0.05 2.03 13.03
N ILE A 131 0.57 2.41 11.92
CA ILE A 131 2.02 2.33 11.73
C ILE A 131 2.54 3.75 11.55
N HIS A 132 3.35 4.19 12.50
CA HIS A 132 4.02 5.48 12.42
C HIS A 132 5.46 5.30 12.00
N ILE A 133 5.85 5.90 10.87
CA ILE A 133 7.22 5.82 10.39
C ILE A 133 7.82 7.23 10.31
N TYR A 134 8.72 7.52 11.26
CA TYR A 134 9.24 8.87 11.52
C TYR A 134 10.65 9.12 10.97
N ASN A 135 11.39 8.07 10.60
CA ASN A 135 12.74 8.19 10.02
C ASN A 135 12.79 7.52 8.63
N ASP A 136 13.35 8.24 7.66
CA ASP A 136 13.46 7.79 6.26
C ASP A 136 14.31 6.53 6.07
N ASP A 137 15.25 6.30 6.99
CA ASP A 137 16.16 5.15 7.00
C ASP A 137 15.44 3.80 7.17
N GLU A 138 14.22 3.79 7.73
CA GLU A 138 13.44 2.56 7.97
C GLU A 138 12.45 2.25 6.84
N ILE A 139 12.12 3.25 6.00
CA ILE A 139 11.15 3.12 4.89
C ILE A 139 11.83 2.68 3.60
N GLY A 140 13.04 3.20 3.33
CA GLY A 140 13.83 2.82 2.15
C GLY A 140 13.94 1.30 2.09
N ASP A 141 14.63 0.68 3.04
CA ASP A 141 14.92 -0.76 3.02
C ASP A 141 13.71 -1.73 3.14
N GLY A 142 12.49 -1.24 3.35
CA GLY A 142 11.42 -2.05 3.95
C GLY A 142 10.11 -2.12 3.18
N LEU A 143 9.34 -1.04 3.17
CA LEU A 143 7.94 -1.05 2.71
C LEU A 143 7.83 -0.84 1.19
N LEU A 144 8.67 0.05 0.65
CA LEU A 144 8.60 0.54 -0.73
C LEU A 144 9.74 0.00 -1.60
N ASP A 145 10.87 -0.45 -1.02
CA ASP A 145 11.93 -1.18 -1.73
C ASP A 145 11.79 -2.71 -1.65
N ALA A 146 10.71 -3.22 -1.03
CA ALA A 146 10.46 -4.65 -0.97
C ALA A 146 10.09 -5.21 -2.36
N THR A 147 11.09 -5.76 -3.03
CA THR A 147 10.89 -6.70 -4.12
C THR A 147 10.18 -7.95 -3.57
N PRO A 148 9.23 -8.56 -4.30
CA PRO A 148 8.77 -9.90 -3.96
C PRO A 148 10.01 -10.80 -3.89
N GLY A 149 10.26 -11.38 -2.72
CA GLY A 149 11.40 -12.29 -2.54
C GLY A 149 11.36 -13.37 -3.61
N PRO A 150 12.52 -13.88 -4.06
CA PRO A 150 12.56 -14.89 -5.12
C PRO A 150 11.62 -16.02 -4.75
N SER A 151 10.59 -16.22 -5.58
CA SER A 151 9.65 -17.33 -5.40
C SER A 151 10.48 -18.61 -5.35
N ASP A 152 10.36 -19.35 -4.25
CA ASP A 152 10.99 -20.65 -4.07
C ASP A 152 10.76 -21.48 -5.33
N GLN A 153 11.81 -21.64 -6.13
CA GLN A 153 11.82 -22.64 -7.18
C GLN A 153 11.83 -23.98 -6.48
N GLN A 154 10.66 -24.64 -6.45
CA GLN A 154 10.57 -26.05 -6.10
C GLN A 154 11.47 -26.83 -7.06
N GLN A 155 12.66 -27.19 -6.56
CA GLN A 155 13.53 -28.16 -7.21
C GLN A 155 12.82 -29.51 -7.22
N LYS A 156 12.57 -30.00 -8.43
CA LYS A 156 12.11 -31.36 -8.73
C LYS A 156 13.25 -32.35 -8.59
#